data_AF-A0AAU9LXB0-F1
#
_entry.id   AF-A0AAU9LXB0-F1
#
_cell.length_a   1.000
_cell.length_b   1.000
_cell.length_c   1.000
_cell.angle_alpha   90.00
_cell.angle_beta   90.00
_cell.angle_gamma   90.00
#
_symmetry.space_group_name_H-M   'P 1'
#
loop_
_entity.id
_entity.type
_entity.pdbx_description
1 polymer ?
#
loop_
_entity_poly.entity_id
_entity_poly.type
_entity_poly.pdbx_seq_one_letter_code
_entity_poly.pdbx_strand_id
1 'polypeptide(L)'
;MGTVFLSSKECSSEAHTSQHIYEYVESCIQQVGPENVVQVVTDNATNNMGAAKLLKEKRPSIFWTSCATHTIKLMLEGIRALPRFKKIPDQAKKLTIFIYAHHKTLAMMRSYTNKREIIRPRVTRFASAFLTLQSLSEKRNN
;
A
#
# COMPACT_ATOMS: atom_id res chain seq x y z
N MET A 1 17.71 6.58 -18.94
CA MET A 1 17.90 6.55 -17.47
C MET A 1 16.62 6.08 -16.83
N GLY A 2 16.70 5.12 -15.91
CA GLY A 2 15.53 4.47 -15.31
C GLY A 2 15.77 4.20 -13.82
N THR A 3 14.84 3.51 -13.18
CA THR A 3 14.96 3.13 -11.78
C THR A 3 16.01 2.04 -11.61
N VAL A 4 16.88 2.20 -10.60
CA VAL A 4 17.86 1.19 -10.22
C VAL A 4 17.56 0.75 -8.79
N PHE A 5 17.60 -0.56 -8.57
CA PHE A 5 17.54 -1.13 -7.24
C PHE A 5 18.95 -1.13 -6.63
N LEU A 6 19.11 -0.49 -5.46
CA LEU A 6 20.39 -0.41 -4.78
C LEU A 6 20.62 -1.62 -3.86
N SER A 7 19.68 -1.88 -2.96
CA SER A 7 19.84 -2.89 -1.91
C SER A 7 18.52 -3.26 -1.23
N SER A 8 18.50 -4.45 -0.61
CA SER A 8 17.48 -4.88 0.34
C SER A 8 18.14 -5.60 1.50
N LYS A 9 17.58 -5.44 2.69
CA LYS A 9 18.02 -6.13 3.90
C LYS A 9 16.85 -6.91 4.49
N GLU A 10 17.06 -8.19 4.78
CA GLU A 10 16.14 -8.97 5.60
C GLU A 10 16.38 -8.61 7.06
N CYS A 11 15.33 -8.18 7.74
CA CYS A 11 15.39 -7.64 9.10
C CYS A 11 14.31 -8.26 10.00
N SER A 12 13.73 -9.41 9.65
CA SER A 12 12.65 -10.03 10.41
C SER A 12 12.99 -10.33 11.87
N SER A 13 14.28 -10.56 12.19
CA SER A 13 14.77 -10.82 13.55
C SER A 13 15.18 -9.56 14.31
N GLU A 14 15.20 -8.40 13.66
CA GLU A 14 15.62 -7.14 14.25
C GLU A 14 14.40 -6.28 14.59
N ALA A 15 14.46 -5.53 15.69
CA ALA A 15 13.44 -4.52 15.95
C ALA A 15 13.62 -3.37 14.94
N HIS A 16 12.60 -3.11 14.12
CA HIS A 16 12.59 -2.01 13.13
C HIS A 16 12.41 -0.65 13.81
N THR A 17 13.30 -0.32 14.73
CA THR A 17 13.31 0.97 15.43
C THR A 17 13.61 2.12 14.46
N SER A 18 13.23 3.33 14.84
CA SER A 18 13.58 4.54 14.10
C SER A 18 15.08 4.67 13.84
N GLN A 19 15.90 4.28 14.83
CA GLN A 19 17.36 4.32 14.73
C GLN A 19 17.87 3.32 13.69
N HIS A 20 17.37 2.08 13.73
CA HIS A 20 17.76 1.04 12.80
C HIS A 20 17.46 1.41 11.34
N ILE A 21 16.26 1.97 11.10
CA ILE A 21 15.85 2.44 9.78
C ILE A 21 16.72 3.61 9.33
N TYR A 22 17.00 4.57 10.22
CA TYR A 22 17.90 5.69 9.94
C TYR A 22 19.28 5.21 9.51
N GLU A 23 19.89 4.28 10.25
CA GLU A 23 21.23 3.73 9.96
C GLU A 23 21.28 3.06 8.59
N TYR A 24 20.25 2.29 8.24
CA TYR A 24 20.16 1.67 6.93
C TYR A 24 20.08 2.72 5.80
N VAL A 25 19.19 3.70 5.94
CA VAL A 25 19.05 4.77 4.93
C VAL A 25 20.33 5.60 4.82
N GLU A 26 20.95 5.95 5.95
CA GLU A 26 22.20 6.70 5.98
C GLU A 26 23.34 5.94 5.29
N SER A 27 23.45 4.62 5.49
CA SER A 27 24.44 3.80 4.77
C SER A 27 24.23 3.84 3.25
N CYS A 28 22.98 3.84 2.79
CA CYS A 28 22.65 3.96 1.38
C CYS A 28 23.00 5.36 0.83
N ILE A 29 22.75 6.42 1.61
CA ILE A 29 23.11 7.80 1.25
C ILE A 29 24.64 7.92 1.11
N GLN A 30 25.41 7.34 2.03
CA GLN A 30 26.88 7.32 1.93
C GLN A 30 27.37 6.58 0.68
N GLN A 31 26.77 5.44 0.37
CA GLN A 31 27.14 4.65 -0.81
C GLN A 31 26.85 5.40 -2.12
N VAL A 32 25.75 6.15 -2.19
CA VAL A 32 25.37 6.94 -3.37
C VAL A 32 26.14 8.27 -3.45
N GLY A 33 26.64 8.77 -2.32
CA GLY A 33 27.17 10.12 -2.18
C GLY A 33 26.06 11.10 -1.77
N PRO A 34 26.17 11.78 -0.60
CA PRO A 34 25.14 12.70 -0.12
C PRO A 34 24.77 13.82 -1.09
N GLU A 35 25.73 14.27 -1.91
CA GLU A 35 25.55 15.28 -2.96
C GLU A 35 24.67 14.80 -4.12
N ASN A 36 24.53 13.48 -4.29
CA ASN A 36 23.71 12.86 -5.32
C ASN A 36 22.30 12.50 -4.82
N VAL A 37 22.00 12.76 -3.55
CA VAL A 37 20.70 12.45 -2.93
C VAL A 37 19.92 13.73 -2.66
N VAL A 38 18.81 13.91 -3.38
CA VAL A 38 17.92 15.07 -3.18
C VAL A 38 16.82 14.76 -2.16
N GLN A 39 16.31 13.52 -2.16
CA GLN A 39 15.10 13.17 -1.42
C GLN A 39 15.11 11.72 -0.95
N VAL A 40 14.62 11.52 0.27
CA VAL A 40 14.27 10.21 0.83
C VAL A 40 12.75 10.13 0.97
N VAL A 41 12.16 9.04 0.47
CA VAL A 41 10.72 8.78 0.56
C VAL A 41 10.49 7.48 1.33
N THR A 42 9.79 7.55 2.46
CA THR A 42 9.37 6.37 3.25
C THR A 42 7.89 6.44 3.56
N ASP A 43 7.26 5.34 4.00
CA ASP A 43 5.88 5.42 4.49
C ASP A 43 5.77 6.16 5.84
N ASN A 44 4.53 6.33 6.32
CA ASN A 44 4.23 7.10 7.54
C ASN A 44 4.18 6.25 8.80
N ALA A 45 4.71 5.03 8.78
CA ALA A 45 4.81 4.23 10.00
C ALA A 45 5.62 5.00 11.06
N THR A 46 5.25 4.85 12.33
CA THR A 46 5.83 5.62 13.45
C THR A 46 7.36 5.56 13.47
N ASN A 47 7.95 4.40 13.19
CA ASN A 47 9.40 4.24 13.19
C ASN A 47 10.06 4.93 11.99
N ASN A 48 9.41 4.93 10.82
CA ASN A 48 9.86 5.72 9.66
C ASN A 48 9.79 7.22 9.94
N MET A 49 8.74 7.69 10.64
CA MET A 49 8.63 9.09 11.06
C MET A 49 9.74 9.48 12.05
N GLY A 50 10.14 8.58 12.94
CA GLY A 50 11.29 8.80 13.81
C GLY A 50 12.62 8.85 13.04
N ALA A 51 12.82 7.94 12.09
CA ALA A 51 14.00 7.93 11.21
C ALA A 51 14.07 9.21 10.36
N ALA A 52 12.93 9.68 9.85
CA ALA A 52 12.79 10.93 9.12
C ALA A 52 13.25 12.14 9.94
N LYS A 53 12.88 12.18 11.23
CA LYS A 53 13.31 13.24 12.14
C LYS A 53 14.84 13.24 12.30
N LEU A 54 15.45 12.07 12.50
CA LEU A 54 16.89 11.92 12.58
C LEU A 54 17.60 12.34 11.29
N LEU A 55 17.08 11.93 10.13
CA LEU A 55 17.60 12.35 8.82
C LEU A 55 17.53 13.87 8.66
N LYS A 56 16.41 14.50 9.03
CA LYS A 56 16.26 15.95 8.93
C LYS A 56 17.25 16.71 9.82
N GLU A 57 17.54 16.18 11.01
CA GLU A 57 18.53 16.75 11.93
C GLU A 57 19.97 16.57 11.43
N LYS A 58 20.30 15.41 10.86
CA LYS A 58 21.68 15.04 10.47
C LYS A 58 22.03 15.42 9.02
N ARG A 59 21.04 15.55 8.15
CA ARG A 59 21.15 15.79 6.70
C ARG A 59 20.17 16.88 6.25
N PRO A 60 20.32 18.14 6.72
CA PRO A 60 19.35 19.20 6.45
C PRO A 60 19.22 19.58 4.96
N SER A 61 20.20 19.21 4.12
CA SER A 61 20.17 19.43 2.66
C SER A 61 19.35 18.39 1.90
N ILE A 62 18.96 17.28 2.54
CA ILE A 62 18.20 16.19 1.92
C ILE A 62 16.74 16.28 2.37
N PHE A 63 15.81 16.33 1.42
CA PHE A 63 14.40 16.36 1.75
C PHE A 63 13.91 14.98 2.20
N TRP A 64 13.06 14.95 3.22
CA TRP A 64 12.29 13.75 3.55
C TRP A 64 10.80 14.00 3.29
N THR A 65 10.13 13.04 2.67
CA THR A 65 8.68 13.11 2.44
C THR A 65 8.00 11.77 2.64
N SER A 66 6.74 11.82 3.08
CA SER A 66 5.87 10.66 3.15
C SER A 66 5.56 10.06 1.79
N CYS A 67 5.48 8.73 1.70
CA CYS A 67 5.04 8.01 0.52
C CYS A 67 3.59 8.36 0.16
N ALA A 68 3.38 8.95 -1.02
CA ALA A 68 2.06 9.32 -1.53
C ALA A 68 1.05 8.17 -1.53
N THR A 69 1.48 6.97 -1.92
CA THR A 69 0.64 5.75 -1.91
C THR A 69 0.11 5.42 -0.52
N HIS A 70 0.95 5.59 0.51
CA HIS A 70 0.55 5.34 1.90
C HIS A 70 -0.42 6.43 2.37
N THR A 71 -0.18 7.70 2.04
CA THR A 71 -1.10 8.80 2.35
C THR A 71 -2.48 8.58 1.71
N ILE A 72 -2.54 8.17 0.44
CA ILE A 72 -3.80 7.83 -0.26
C ILE A 72 -4.50 6.67 0.45
N LYS A 73 -3.77 5.64 0.89
CA LYS A 73 -4.36 4.53 1.65
C LYS A 73 -5.01 5.02 2.94
N LEU A 74 -4.35 5.89 3.70
CA LEU A 74 -4.91 6.45 4.94
C LEU A 74 -6.18 7.28 4.67
N MET A 75 -6.20 8.07 3.58
CA MET A 75 -7.40 8.80 3.16
C MET A 75 -8.56 7.84 2.86
N LEU A 76 -8.30 6.76 2.11
CA LEU A 76 -9.29 5.74 1.79
C LEU A 76 -9.78 4.98 3.04
N GLU A 77 -8.90 4.71 4.01
CA GLU A 77 -9.28 4.12 5.29
C GLU A 77 -10.16 5.07 6.13
N GLY A 78 -9.89 6.37 6.08
CA GLY A 78 -10.75 7.40 6.67
C GLY A 78 -12.15 7.42 6.05
N ILE A 79 -12.24 7.40 4.71
CA ILE A 79 -13.53 7.30 3.99
C ILE A 79 -14.26 6.03 4.39
N ARG A 80 -13.55 4.90 4.46
CA ARG A 80 -14.12 3.62 4.89
C ARG A 80 -14.71 3.67 6.30
N ALA A 81 -14.10 4.43 7.21
CA ALA A 81 -14.53 4.53 8.60
C ALA A 81 -15.83 5.34 8.77
N LEU A 82 -16.24 6.14 7.78
CA LEU A 82 -17.47 6.92 7.84
C LEU A 82 -18.70 6.01 8.02
N PRO A 83 -19.67 6.35 8.90
CA PRO A 83 -20.83 5.51 9.18
C PRO A 83 -21.60 5.06 7.92
N ARG A 84 -21.69 5.94 6.92
CA ARG A 84 -22.32 5.67 5.62
C ARG A 84 -21.64 4.54 4.84
N PHE A 85 -20.32 4.41 4.93
CA PHE A 85 -19.53 3.49 4.11
C PHE A 85 -19.00 2.29 4.89
N LYS A 86 -19.02 2.33 6.23
CA LYS A 86 -18.44 1.30 7.12
C LYS A 86 -18.86 -0.13 6.79
N LYS A 87 -20.11 -0.36 6.37
CA LYS A 87 -20.64 -1.71 6.07
C LYS A 87 -20.39 -2.18 4.63
N ILE A 88 -20.11 -1.27 3.71
CA ILE A 88 -20.04 -1.56 2.27
C ILE A 88 -18.88 -2.51 1.92
N PRO A 89 -17.64 -2.30 2.40
CA PRO A 89 -16.53 -3.22 2.13
C PRO A 89 -16.79 -4.64 2.63
N ASP A 90 -17.40 -4.78 3.80
CA ASP A 90 -17.69 -6.09 4.39
C ASP A 90 -18.74 -6.85 3.58
N GLN A 91 -19.78 -6.15 3.11
CA GLN A 91 -20.79 -6.72 2.23
C GLN A 91 -20.19 -7.15 0.88
N ALA A 92 -19.35 -6.30 0.27
CA ALA A 92 -18.66 -6.63 -0.98
C ALA A 92 -17.73 -7.84 -0.82
N LYS A 93 -17.01 -7.92 0.31
CA LYS A 93 -16.16 -9.07 0.65
C LYS A 93 -17.00 -10.35 0.79
N LYS A 94 -18.12 -10.31 1.52
CA LYS A 94 -19.03 -11.46 1.68
C LYS A 94 -19.61 -11.93 0.35
N LEU A 95 -20.07 -11.00 -0.49
CA LEU A 95 -20.57 -11.32 -1.83
C LEU A 95 -19.49 -11.98 -2.69
N THR A 96 -18.29 -11.40 -2.69
CA THR A 96 -17.16 -11.95 -3.45
C THR A 96 -16.83 -13.37 -2.97
N ILE A 97 -16.75 -13.60 -1.66
CA ILE A 97 -16.52 -14.95 -1.10
C ILE A 97 -17.63 -15.90 -1.55
N PHE A 98 -18.89 -15.50 -1.45
CA PHE A 98 -20.02 -16.34 -1.85
C PHE A 98 -19.95 -16.76 -3.32
N ILE A 99 -19.67 -15.82 -4.24
CA ILE A 99 -19.57 -16.09 -5.68
C ILE A 99 -18.47 -17.12 -5.96
N TYR A 100 -17.27 -16.92 -5.40
CA TYR A 100 -16.13 -17.78 -5.69
C TYR A 100 -16.14 -19.11 -4.91
N ALA A 101 -16.86 -19.19 -3.80
CA ALA A 101 -16.99 -20.43 -3.03
C ALA A 101 -17.89 -21.49 -3.71
N HIS A 102 -18.77 -21.07 -4.64
CA HIS A 102 -19.75 -21.96 -5.27
C HIS A 102 -19.57 -22.01 -6.77
N HIS A 103 -19.22 -23.18 -7.31
CA HIS A 103 -18.92 -23.37 -8.74
C HIS A 103 -20.08 -22.93 -9.66
N LYS A 104 -21.33 -23.19 -9.28
CA LYS A 104 -22.52 -22.78 -10.06
C LYS A 104 -22.67 -21.26 -10.11
N THR A 105 -22.54 -20.60 -8.96
CA THR A 105 -22.62 -19.13 -8.85
C THR A 105 -21.49 -18.46 -9.61
N LEU A 106 -20.27 -19.00 -9.53
CA LEU A 106 -19.12 -18.53 -10.30
C LEU A 106 -19.34 -18.68 -11.81
N ALA A 107 -19.84 -19.84 -12.26
CA ALA A 107 -20.15 -20.09 -13.66
C ALA A 107 -21.22 -19.12 -14.17
N MET A 108 -22.27 -18.88 -13.37
CA MET A 108 -23.31 -17.90 -13.67
C MET A 108 -22.72 -16.49 -13.81
N MET A 109 -21.94 -16.02 -12.83
CA MET A 109 -21.30 -14.70 -12.91
C MET A 109 -20.46 -14.55 -14.18
N ARG A 110 -19.65 -15.56 -14.54
CA ARG A 110 -18.83 -15.55 -15.76
C ARG A 110 -19.68 -15.53 -17.04
N SER A 111 -20.85 -16.16 -17.04
CA SER A 111 -21.75 -16.15 -18.20
C SER A 111 -22.32 -14.76 -18.51
N TYR A 112 -22.62 -13.96 -17.47
CA TYR A 112 -23.14 -12.60 -17.63
C TYR A 112 -22.06 -11.52 -17.75
N THR A 113 -20.81 -11.82 -17.39
CA THR A 113 -19.72 -10.84 -17.37
C THR A 113 -18.68 -11.05 -18.46
N ASN A 114 -18.99 -11.82 -19.51
CA ASN A 114 -18.02 -12.20 -20.56
C ASN A 114 -16.74 -12.80 -19.96
N LYS A 115 -16.90 -13.67 -18.96
CA LYS A 115 -15.83 -14.32 -18.20
C LYS A 115 -14.89 -13.37 -17.45
N ARG A 116 -15.25 -12.10 -17.25
CA ARG A 116 -14.44 -11.13 -16.50
C ARG A 116 -14.47 -11.43 -15.01
N GLU A 117 -13.30 -11.54 -14.39
CA GLU A 117 -13.18 -11.83 -12.96
C GLU A 117 -13.35 -10.60 -12.08
N ILE A 118 -13.85 -10.81 -10.86
CA ILE A 118 -13.88 -9.76 -9.81
C ILE A 118 -12.49 -9.65 -9.18
N ILE A 119 -11.98 -8.42 -9.04
CA ILE A 119 -10.75 -8.17 -8.29
C ILE A 119 -11.00 -8.53 -6.82
N ARG A 120 -10.26 -9.51 -6.31
CA ARG A 120 -10.44 -10.01 -4.94
C ARG A 120 -9.62 -9.20 -3.93
N PRO A 121 -10.16 -8.92 -2.72
CA PRO A 121 -9.38 -8.34 -1.65
C PRO A 121 -8.19 -9.25 -1.31
N ARG A 122 -6.96 -8.75 -1.47
CA ARG A 122 -5.74 -9.40 -0.96
C ARG A 122 -5.21 -8.62 0.22
N VAL A 123 -4.67 -9.34 1.21
CA VAL A 123 -4.12 -8.77 2.45
C VAL A 123 -2.99 -7.76 2.17
N THR A 124 -2.24 -7.95 1.09
CA THR A 124 -0.98 -7.23 0.79
C THR A 124 -1.06 -6.18 -0.32
N ARG A 125 -2.25 -5.81 -0.83
CA ARG A 125 -2.36 -4.77 -1.87
C ARG A 125 -3.17 -3.56 -1.39
N PHE A 126 -2.57 -2.38 -1.55
CA PHE A 126 -3.18 -1.06 -1.30
C PHE A 126 -4.59 -0.97 -1.91
N ALA A 127 -5.51 -0.31 -1.21
CA ALA A 127 -6.87 0.00 -1.68
C ALA A 127 -7.71 -1.21 -2.17
N SER A 128 -7.38 -2.44 -1.78
CA SER A 128 -8.00 -3.66 -2.35
C SER A 128 -9.52 -3.72 -2.17
N ALA A 129 -10.05 -3.16 -1.08
CA ALA A 129 -11.49 -3.02 -0.87
C ALA A 129 -12.15 -2.12 -1.92
N PHE A 130 -11.54 -0.99 -2.26
CA PHE A 130 -12.07 -0.05 -3.26
C PHE A 130 -11.98 -0.62 -4.68
N LEU A 131 -10.88 -1.31 -5.01
CA LEU A 131 -10.76 -2.01 -6.30
C LEU A 131 -11.79 -3.13 -6.44
N THR A 132 -12.10 -3.84 -5.33
CA THR A 132 -13.17 -4.85 -5.32
C THR A 132 -14.53 -4.19 -5.59
N LEU A 133 -14.82 -3.07 -4.92
CA LEU A 133 -16.07 -2.32 -5.13
C LEU A 133 -16.20 -1.79 -6.57
N GLN A 134 -15.13 -1.20 -7.11
CA GLN A 134 -15.09 -0.75 -8.49
C GLN A 134 -15.36 -1.91 -9.45
N SER A 135 -14.64 -3.03 -9.28
CA SER A 135 -14.82 -4.21 -10.12
C SER A 135 -16.23 -4.81 -10.03
N LEU A 136 -16.90 -4.71 -8.87
CA LEU A 136 -18.29 -5.13 -8.72
C LEU A 136 -19.24 -4.18 -9.45
N SER A 137 -19.01 -2.87 -9.33
CA SER A 137 -19.79 -1.84 -10.01
C SER A 137 -19.71 -1.95 -11.53
N GLU A 138 -18.52 -2.19 -12.09
CA GLU A 138 -18.30 -2.39 -13.52
C GLU A 138 -19.04 -3.62 -14.07
N LYS A 139 -19.30 -4.61 -13.21
CA LYS A 139 -20.01 -5.86 -13.57
C LYS A 139 -21.50 -5.81 -13.31
N ARG A 140 -22.04 -4.68 -12.81
CA ARG A 140 -23.46 -4.49 -12.58
C ARG A 140 -24.25 -4.24 -13.86
N ASN A 141 -23.64 -3.56 -14.83
CA ASN A 141 -24.30 -3.05 -16.04
C ASN A 141 -23.87 -3.78 -17.33
N ASN A 142 -23.25 -4.97 -17.22
CA ASN A 142 -23.02 -5.84 -18.38
C ASN A 142 -24.15 -6.85 -18.50
#